data_AF-A0A3D4AEL1-F1
#
_entry.id   AF-A0A3D4AEL1-F1
#
_cell.length_a   1.000
_cell.length_b   1.000
_cell.length_c   1.000
_cell.angle_alpha   90.00
_cell.angle_beta   90.00
_cell.angle_gamma   90.00
#
_symmetry.space_group_name_H-M   'P 1'
#
loop_
_entity.id
_entity.type
_entity.pdbx_description
1 polymer ?
#
loop_
_entity_poly.entity_id
_entity_poly.type
_entity_poly.pdbx_seq_one_letter_code
_entity_poly.pdbx_strand_id
1 'polypeptide(L)'
;MFFYFMGYYVIRRIDPTALYFSLLCLTAALRVVSTQQILIRQFDLPISWTWLFKLELISITLIPMFGALYLFSLLNEKRYRKILHIFNGITIVISCYFLFTNVYWGSKIVPAFTYYALLEMVLLLMVVVKSMILRTHPLAQLASVGYFFVFAFGLNDILYSLSYINTFYAMPIAIFIYVFVQAIVLAKKYNNAFKEVEDLSGELQRVNKNQEAIIENRTAELQGYNNIKDKIFSIISHDLRAAIASLSSVLSLAEDADDKTVLELRGYFKGIKRNVDNLNLTIDNMLVWSQSQINGIQTKPETINLNEEIDRSISLYSLVALQKKLHSCTRLPSHLRLRLIQRI
;
A
#
# COMPACT_ATOMS: atom_id res chain seq x y z
N MET A 1 19.31 -27.74 -4.99
CA MET A 1 18.70 -27.00 -3.85
C MET A 1 19.68 -26.09 -3.12
N PHE A 2 20.84 -26.58 -2.66
CA PHE A 2 21.82 -25.77 -1.92
C PHE A 2 22.19 -24.44 -2.60
N PHE A 3 22.79 -24.49 -3.80
CA PHE A 3 23.25 -23.29 -4.52
C PHE A 3 22.13 -22.28 -4.78
N TYR A 4 20.92 -22.76 -5.09
CA TYR A 4 19.76 -21.92 -5.35
C TYR A 4 19.36 -21.10 -4.10
N PHE A 5 19.17 -21.76 -2.96
CA PHE A 5 18.75 -21.08 -1.73
C PHE A 5 19.89 -20.27 -1.08
N MET A 6 21.15 -20.70 -1.25
CA MET A 6 22.31 -19.91 -0.84
C MET A 6 22.42 -18.63 -1.67
N GLY A 7 22.30 -18.72 -3.00
CA GLY A 7 22.28 -17.55 -3.89
C GLY A 7 21.13 -16.60 -3.56
N TYR A 8 19.93 -17.14 -3.32
CA TYR A 8 18.78 -16.35 -2.86
C TYR A 8 19.08 -15.59 -1.56
N TYR A 9 19.68 -16.24 -0.57
CA TYR A 9 20.05 -15.59 0.69
C TYR A 9 21.11 -14.50 0.51
N VAL A 10 22.13 -14.73 -0.33
CA VAL A 10 23.18 -13.74 -0.62
C VAL A 10 22.58 -12.48 -1.24
N ILE A 11 21.63 -12.64 -2.17
CA ILE A 11 20.92 -11.52 -2.82
C ILE A 11 19.95 -10.84 -1.84
N ARG A 12 19.27 -11.61 -1.00
CA ARG A 12 18.19 -11.13 -0.13
C ARG A 12 18.41 -11.56 1.32
N ARG A 13 19.24 -10.79 2.04
CA ARG A 13 19.63 -11.03 3.46
C ARG A 13 18.55 -10.72 4.51
N ILE A 14 17.28 -10.87 4.16
CA ILE A 14 16.17 -10.46 5.03
C ILE A 14 15.74 -11.61 5.96
N ASP A 15 15.77 -12.84 5.45
CA ASP A 15 15.25 -14.02 6.17
C ASP A 15 16.30 -15.14 6.25
N PRO A 16 16.77 -15.53 7.45
CA PRO A 16 17.76 -16.60 7.62
C PRO A 16 17.19 -18.00 7.33
N THR A 17 15.87 -18.14 7.12
CA THR A 17 15.23 -19.44 6.83
C THR A 17 15.84 -20.11 5.58
N ALA A 18 16.12 -19.35 4.52
CA ALA A 18 16.78 -19.88 3.31
C ALA A 18 18.20 -20.38 3.59
N LEU A 19 18.95 -19.66 4.43
CA LEU A 19 20.31 -20.05 4.81
C LEU A 19 20.29 -21.40 5.54
N TYR A 20 19.45 -21.55 6.57
CA TYR A 20 19.36 -22.81 7.31
C TYR A 20 18.90 -23.97 6.42
N PHE A 21 17.93 -23.72 5.53
CA PHE A 21 17.50 -24.74 4.56
C PHE A 21 18.61 -25.12 3.58
N SER A 22 19.41 -24.15 3.12
CA SER A 22 20.55 -24.41 2.25
C SER A 22 21.59 -25.29 2.96
N LEU A 23 21.95 -24.96 4.21
CA LEU A 23 22.91 -25.73 5.00
C LEU A 23 22.41 -27.15 5.26
N LEU A 24 21.10 -27.32 5.55
CA LEU A 24 20.46 -28.63 5.62
C LEU A 24 20.59 -29.42 4.30
N CYS A 25 20.35 -28.78 3.15
CA CYS A 25 20.50 -29.46 1.86
C CYS A 25 21.96 -29.88 1.60
N LEU A 26 22.93 -29.04 1.99
CA LEU A 26 24.35 -29.34 1.86
C LEU A 26 24.74 -30.54 2.71
N THR A 27 24.32 -30.56 3.99
CA THR A 27 24.64 -31.67 4.89
C THR A 27 23.94 -32.96 4.49
N ALA A 28 22.70 -32.89 4.00
CA ALA A 28 21.99 -34.03 3.41
C ALA A 28 22.72 -34.59 2.18
N ALA A 29 23.21 -33.72 1.28
CA ALA A 29 23.96 -34.16 0.12
C ALA A 29 25.29 -34.82 0.52
N LEU A 30 26.04 -34.21 1.45
CA LEU A 30 27.28 -34.75 2.02
C LEU A 30 27.05 -36.12 2.69
N ARG A 31 25.91 -36.31 3.36
CA ARG A 31 25.52 -37.60 3.94
C ARG A 31 25.37 -38.64 2.84
N VAL A 32 24.52 -38.41 1.83
CA VAL A 32 24.28 -39.40 0.76
C VAL A 32 25.58 -39.79 0.05
N VAL A 33 26.43 -38.80 -0.22
CA VAL A 33 27.78 -38.93 -0.80
C VAL A 33 28.70 -39.82 0.06
N SER A 34 28.67 -39.68 1.39
CA SER A 34 29.54 -40.43 2.30
C SER A 34 29.04 -41.83 2.65
N THR A 35 27.71 -42.01 2.79
CA THR A 35 27.06 -43.22 3.35
C THR A 35 27.34 -44.52 2.60
N GLN A 36 27.59 -44.45 1.28
CA GLN A 36 27.64 -45.64 0.43
C GLN A 36 29.06 -45.99 -0.05
N GLN A 37 30.08 -45.23 0.34
CA GLN A 37 31.46 -45.35 -0.19
C GLN A 37 31.55 -45.36 -1.73
N ILE A 38 30.45 -45.05 -2.43
CA ILE A 38 30.32 -45.12 -3.89
C ILE A 38 31.40 -44.27 -4.54
N LEU A 39 31.71 -43.12 -3.95
CA LEU A 39 32.73 -42.20 -4.46
C LEU A 39 34.15 -42.77 -4.42
N ILE A 40 34.50 -43.49 -3.37
CA ILE A 40 35.81 -44.16 -3.30
C ILE A 40 35.84 -45.34 -4.27
N ARG A 41 34.74 -46.09 -4.37
CA ARG A 41 34.69 -47.31 -5.20
C ARG A 41 34.56 -47.06 -6.70
N GLN A 42 33.98 -45.94 -7.13
CA GLN A 42 33.74 -45.66 -8.56
C GLN A 42 34.66 -44.58 -9.14
N PHE A 43 35.19 -43.65 -8.34
CA PHE A 43 35.88 -42.47 -8.84
C PHE A 43 37.36 -42.36 -8.41
N ASP A 44 37.91 -43.35 -7.70
CA ASP A 44 39.31 -43.38 -7.23
C ASP A 44 39.77 -42.04 -6.59
N LEU A 45 38.86 -41.39 -5.86
CA LEU A 45 39.16 -40.13 -5.18
C LEU A 45 40.24 -40.35 -4.11
N PRO A 46 41.22 -39.44 -3.96
CA PRO A 46 42.32 -39.55 -2.99
C PRO A 46 41.88 -39.22 -1.54
N ILE A 47 40.68 -39.66 -1.15
CA ILE A 47 40.11 -39.43 0.17
C ILE A 47 40.28 -40.72 0.98
N SER A 48 41.05 -40.65 2.06
CA SER A 48 41.22 -41.78 2.97
C SER A 48 39.88 -42.18 3.60
N TRP A 49 39.67 -43.49 3.79
CA TRP A 49 38.46 -44.05 4.41
C TRP A 49 38.10 -43.40 5.76
N THR A 50 39.10 -43.03 6.56
CA THR A 50 38.92 -42.37 7.87
C THR A 50 38.18 -41.04 7.76
N TRP A 51 38.54 -40.20 6.78
CA TRP A 51 37.88 -38.93 6.51
C TRP A 51 36.46 -39.12 5.99
N LEU A 52 36.23 -40.12 5.14
CA LEU A 52 34.89 -40.43 4.65
C LEU A 52 33.96 -40.84 5.80
N PHE A 53 34.43 -41.70 6.70
CA PHE A 53 33.66 -42.13 7.87
C PHE A 53 33.42 -40.98 8.86
N LYS A 54 34.40 -40.09 9.06
CA LYS A 54 34.20 -38.87 9.86
C LYS A 54 33.15 -37.95 9.26
N LEU A 55 33.17 -37.75 7.94
CA LEU A 55 32.13 -36.99 7.25
C LEU A 55 30.75 -37.64 7.39
N GLU A 56 30.71 -38.97 7.36
CA GLU A 56 29.48 -39.73 7.61
C GLU A 56 28.91 -39.42 9.01
N LEU A 57 29.74 -39.52 10.05
CA LEU A 57 29.36 -39.25 11.44
C LEU A 57 29.00 -37.79 11.71
N ILE A 58 29.68 -36.84 11.08
CA ILE A 58 29.39 -35.40 11.24
C ILE A 58 28.13 -35.01 10.45
N SER A 59 27.92 -35.58 9.27
CA SER A 59 26.74 -35.24 8.47
C SER A 59 25.44 -35.70 9.15
N ILE A 60 25.44 -36.86 9.83
CA ILE A 60 24.26 -37.34 10.57
C ILE A 60 23.94 -36.49 11.82
N THR A 61 24.94 -35.84 12.44
CA THR A 61 24.71 -34.91 13.56
C THR A 61 24.20 -33.55 13.09
N LEU A 62 24.69 -33.04 11.96
CA LEU A 62 24.34 -31.70 11.50
C LEU A 62 22.94 -31.60 10.86
N ILE A 63 22.41 -32.69 10.31
CA ILE A 63 21.06 -32.71 9.71
C ILE A 63 19.96 -32.27 10.71
N PRO A 64 19.81 -32.90 11.90
CA PRO A 64 18.79 -32.49 12.86
C PRO A 64 19.02 -31.05 13.36
N MET A 65 20.26 -30.63 13.60
CA MET A 65 20.61 -29.25 13.98
C MET A 65 20.12 -28.21 12.97
N PHE A 66 20.44 -28.39 11.68
CA PHE A 66 19.98 -27.45 10.64
C PHE A 66 18.48 -27.57 10.37
N GLY A 67 17.91 -28.77 10.47
CA GLY A 67 16.47 -28.99 10.39
C GLY A 67 15.70 -28.30 11.52
N ALA A 68 16.29 -28.24 12.72
CA ALA A 68 15.74 -27.56 13.88
C ALA A 68 15.83 -26.03 13.74
N LEU A 69 16.99 -25.51 13.35
CA LEU A 69 17.17 -24.08 13.05
C LEU A 69 16.22 -23.60 11.96
N TYR A 70 16.07 -24.40 10.89
CA TYR A 70 15.11 -24.15 9.83
C TYR A 70 13.68 -24.10 10.37
N LEU A 71 13.23 -25.08 11.15
CA LEU A 71 11.86 -25.13 11.69
C LEU A 71 11.53 -23.91 12.55
N PHE A 72 12.42 -23.57 13.47
CA PHE A 72 12.22 -22.45 14.39
C PHE A 72 12.22 -21.11 13.67
N SER A 73 13.04 -20.97 12.62
CA SER A 73 13.02 -19.80 11.74
C SER A 73 11.76 -19.74 10.87
N LEU A 74 11.30 -20.89 10.37
CA LEU A 74 10.10 -21.01 9.54
C LEU A 74 8.84 -20.64 10.31
N LEU A 75 8.69 -21.15 11.54
CA LEU A 75 7.51 -20.94 12.38
C LEU A 75 7.64 -19.73 13.32
N ASN A 76 8.78 -19.02 13.28
CA ASN A 76 9.11 -17.90 14.17
C ASN A 76 8.89 -18.24 15.67
N GLU A 77 9.21 -19.48 16.05
CA GLU A 77 8.93 -20.02 17.38
C GLU A 77 9.94 -19.51 18.41
N LYS A 78 9.46 -18.77 19.42
CA LYS A 78 10.32 -18.19 20.47
C LYS A 78 10.32 -18.98 21.78
N ARG A 79 9.26 -19.74 22.06
CA ARG A 79 9.03 -20.38 23.37
C ARG A 79 10.10 -21.42 23.72
N TYR A 80 10.46 -22.27 22.78
CA TYR A 80 11.42 -23.38 23.00
C TYR A 80 12.85 -23.05 22.53
N ARG A 81 13.13 -21.77 22.22
CA ARG A 81 14.40 -21.36 21.61
C ARG A 81 15.62 -21.63 22.49
N LYS A 82 15.48 -21.45 23.82
CA LYS A 82 16.55 -21.78 24.78
C LYS A 82 16.89 -23.27 24.75
N ILE A 83 15.87 -24.12 24.71
CA ILE A 83 16.03 -25.58 24.64
C ILE A 83 16.74 -25.95 23.34
N LEU A 84 16.32 -25.39 22.20
CA LEU A 84 16.98 -25.59 20.92
C LEU A 84 18.48 -25.25 20.97
N HIS A 85 18.86 -24.12 21.56
CA HIS A 85 20.27 -23.73 21.64
C HIS A 85 21.09 -24.69 22.51
N ILE A 86 20.49 -25.29 23.55
CA ILE A 86 21.14 -26.34 24.35
C ILE A 86 21.36 -27.59 23.49
N PHE A 87 20.33 -28.06 22.76
CA PHE A 87 20.47 -29.19 21.84
C PHE A 87 21.58 -28.91 20.82
N ASN A 88 21.50 -27.81 20.08
CA ASN A 88 22.50 -27.46 19.08
C ASN A 88 23.92 -27.32 19.66
N GLY A 89 24.06 -26.81 20.89
CA GLY A 89 25.34 -26.75 21.58
C GLY A 89 25.93 -28.15 21.82
N ILE A 90 25.10 -29.09 22.28
CA ILE A 90 25.48 -30.50 22.44
C ILE A 90 25.84 -31.11 21.07
N THR A 91 25.06 -30.85 20.02
CA THR A 91 25.35 -31.35 18.66
C THR A 91 26.69 -30.86 18.13
N ILE A 92 27.03 -29.59 18.37
CA ILE A 92 28.33 -29.02 17.98
C ILE A 92 29.46 -29.74 18.72
N VAL A 93 29.32 -29.95 20.03
CA VAL A 93 30.34 -30.67 20.83
C VAL A 93 30.53 -32.09 20.32
N ILE A 94 29.45 -32.82 20.03
CA ILE A 94 29.50 -34.17 19.46
C ILE A 94 30.16 -34.16 18.06
N SER A 95 29.83 -33.18 17.22
CA SER A 95 30.41 -33.05 15.87
C SER A 95 31.92 -32.75 15.94
N CYS A 96 32.34 -31.88 16.86
CA CYS A 96 33.76 -31.62 17.14
C CYS A 96 34.45 -32.89 17.67
N TYR A 97 33.79 -33.64 18.56
CA TYR A 97 34.32 -34.90 19.06
C TYR A 97 34.61 -35.88 17.91
N PHE A 98 33.65 -36.09 16.99
CA PHE A 98 33.84 -36.97 15.83
C PHE A 98 34.94 -36.49 14.88
N LEU A 99 35.13 -35.18 14.75
CA LEU A 99 36.18 -34.61 13.91
C LEU A 99 37.58 -34.92 14.46
N PHE A 100 37.80 -34.81 15.77
CA PHE A 100 39.13 -34.93 16.37
C PHE A 100 39.48 -36.32 16.88
N THR A 101 38.49 -37.17 17.22
CA THR A 101 38.78 -38.52 17.72
C THR A 101 39.03 -39.55 16.62
N ASN A 102 39.57 -40.70 17.01
CA ASN A 102 39.72 -41.86 16.15
C ASN A 102 38.34 -42.48 15.88
N VAL A 103 38.15 -42.97 14.65
CA VAL A 103 36.94 -43.66 14.17
C VAL A 103 36.46 -44.73 15.16
N TYR A 104 37.36 -45.49 15.79
CA TYR A 104 37.00 -46.51 16.78
C TYR A 104 36.20 -45.93 17.97
N TRP A 105 36.66 -44.82 18.54
CA TRP A 105 36.00 -44.17 19.66
C TRP A 105 34.72 -43.46 19.23
N GLY A 106 34.71 -42.87 18.03
CA GLY A 106 33.51 -42.32 17.40
C GLY A 106 32.39 -43.36 17.32
N SER A 107 32.68 -44.54 16.78
CA SER A 107 31.71 -45.63 16.62
C SER A 107 31.10 -46.12 17.93
N LYS A 108 31.86 -46.12 19.04
CA LYS A 108 31.33 -46.49 20.37
C LYS A 108 30.28 -45.52 20.91
N ILE A 109 30.35 -44.24 20.54
CA ILE A 109 29.42 -43.20 21.02
C ILE A 109 28.14 -43.15 20.17
N VAL A 110 28.16 -43.70 18.95
CA VAL A 110 27.01 -43.67 18.02
C VAL A 110 25.69 -44.11 18.66
N PRO A 111 25.60 -45.21 19.45
CA PRO A 111 24.34 -45.60 20.09
C PRO A 111 23.80 -44.51 21.03
N ALA A 112 24.64 -43.90 21.86
CA ALA A 112 24.23 -42.81 22.73
C ALA A 112 23.72 -41.59 21.93
N PHE A 113 24.39 -41.27 20.82
CA PHE A 113 23.95 -40.23 19.90
C PHE A 113 22.60 -40.55 19.25
N THR A 114 22.32 -41.81 18.87
CA THR A 114 21.02 -42.16 18.27
C THR A 114 19.84 -41.92 19.22
N TYR A 115 19.99 -42.18 20.52
CA TYR A 115 18.96 -41.84 21.51
C TYR A 115 18.79 -40.32 21.68
N TYR A 116 19.91 -39.57 21.67
CA TYR A 116 19.89 -38.12 21.71
C TYR A 116 19.17 -37.52 20.47
N ALA A 117 19.50 -38.02 19.28
CA ALA A 117 18.88 -37.58 18.03
C ALA A 117 17.38 -37.90 17.98
N LEU A 118 16.97 -39.06 18.53
CA LEU A 118 15.56 -39.40 18.67
C LEU A 118 14.84 -38.40 19.59
N LEU A 119 15.45 -38.02 20.70
CA LEU A 119 14.87 -37.06 21.64
C LEU A 119 14.74 -35.65 21.02
N GLU A 120 15.74 -35.21 20.25
CA GLU A 120 15.67 -33.98 19.46
C GLU A 120 14.54 -34.04 18.42
N MET A 121 14.41 -35.17 17.71
CA MET A 121 13.31 -35.36 16.75
C MET A 121 11.93 -35.34 17.39
N VAL A 122 11.77 -35.92 18.58
CA VAL A 122 10.51 -35.84 19.35
C VAL A 122 10.18 -34.40 19.71
N LEU A 123 11.17 -33.59 20.13
CA LEU A 123 10.96 -32.17 20.40
C LEU A 123 10.49 -31.42 19.15
N LEU A 124 11.13 -31.65 17.99
CA LEU A 124 10.75 -31.00 16.74
C LEU A 124 9.35 -31.41 16.27
N LEU A 125 9.01 -32.69 16.41
CA LEU A 125 7.68 -33.19 16.11
C LEU A 125 6.63 -32.56 17.04
N MET A 126 6.91 -32.45 18.34
CA MET A 126 6.02 -31.79 19.28
C MET A 126 5.77 -30.32 18.90
N VAL A 127 6.83 -29.58 18.53
CA VAL A 127 6.73 -28.18 18.12
C VAL A 127 5.87 -28.04 16.85
N VAL A 128 6.12 -28.85 15.82
CA VAL A 128 5.38 -28.75 14.55
C VAL A 128 3.93 -29.20 14.70
N VAL A 129 3.65 -30.26 15.46
CA VAL A 129 2.29 -30.76 15.73
C VAL A 129 1.51 -29.75 16.56
N LYS A 130 2.13 -29.15 17.58
CA LYS A 130 1.50 -28.08 18.36
C LYS A 130 1.15 -26.87 17.48
N SER A 131 2.07 -26.44 16.61
CA SER A 131 1.82 -25.33 15.66
C SER A 131 0.70 -25.67 14.66
N MET A 132 0.60 -26.93 14.23
CA MET A 132 -0.50 -27.43 13.40
C MET A 132 -1.85 -27.40 14.14
N ILE A 133 -1.92 -27.90 15.38
CA ILE A 133 -3.17 -27.94 16.17
C ILE A 133 -3.65 -26.54 16.53
N LEU A 134 -2.74 -25.67 16.97
CA LEU A 134 -3.05 -24.28 17.32
C LEU A 134 -3.25 -23.38 16.09
N ARG A 135 -3.08 -23.90 14.87
CA ARG A 135 -3.17 -23.19 13.59
C ARG A 135 -2.39 -21.87 13.57
N THR A 136 -1.23 -21.83 14.22
CA THR A 136 -0.42 -20.60 14.34
C THR A 136 0.23 -20.19 13.03
N HIS A 137 0.56 -21.16 12.17
CA HIS A 137 1.15 -20.91 10.85
C HIS A 137 0.47 -21.78 9.78
N PRO A 138 0.06 -21.21 8.62
CA PRO A 138 -0.62 -21.94 7.56
C PRO A 138 0.24 -23.01 6.89
N LEU A 139 1.56 -22.96 7.09
CA LEU A 139 2.53 -23.90 6.53
C LEU A 139 2.84 -25.07 7.46
N ALA A 140 2.42 -25.03 8.73
CA ALA A 140 2.79 -26.02 9.75
C ALA A 140 2.29 -27.43 9.40
N GLN A 141 1.09 -27.54 8.82
CA GLN A 141 0.52 -28.82 8.39
C GLN A 141 1.34 -29.46 7.25
N LEU A 142 1.85 -28.67 6.31
CA LEU A 142 2.67 -29.21 5.24
C LEU A 142 4.06 -29.58 5.75
N ALA A 143 4.64 -28.74 6.62
CA ALA A 143 5.94 -28.99 7.24
C ALA A 143 5.93 -30.28 8.09
N SER A 144 4.84 -30.56 8.81
CA SER A 144 4.75 -31.72 9.71
C SER A 144 4.88 -33.07 8.99
N VAL A 145 4.44 -33.17 7.73
CA VAL A 145 4.60 -34.38 6.91
C VAL A 145 6.07 -34.79 6.81
N GLY A 146 6.97 -33.84 6.56
CA GLY A 146 8.41 -34.12 6.47
C GLY A 146 8.98 -34.63 7.80
N TYR A 147 8.65 -33.97 8.93
CA TYR A 147 9.14 -34.38 10.25
C TYR A 147 8.58 -35.74 10.68
N PHE A 148 7.34 -36.06 10.28
CA PHE A 148 6.74 -37.36 10.53
C PHE A 148 7.52 -38.49 9.84
N PHE A 149 7.88 -38.35 8.55
CA PHE A 149 8.64 -39.38 7.85
C PHE A 149 10.04 -39.58 8.44
N VAL A 150 10.74 -38.50 8.81
CA VAL A 150 12.06 -38.60 9.47
C VAL A 150 11.93 -39.30 10.83
N PHE A 151 10.89 -39.00 11.60
CA PHE A 151 10.65 -39.69 12.86
C PHE A 151 10.31 -41.17 12.68
N ALA A 152 9.37 -41.49 11.80
CA ALA A 152 8.91 -42.86 11.56
C ALA A 152 10.04 -43.76 11.02
N PHE A 153 10.82 -43.27 10.06
CA PHE A 153 11.93 -44.02 9.49
C PHE A 153 13.14 -44.04 10.43
N GLY A 154 13.31 -43.02 11.28
CA GLY A 154 14.31 -43.07 12.35
C GLY A 154 14.01 -44.12 13.40
N LEU A 155 12.74 -44.27 13.79
CA LEU A 155 12.32 -45.38 14.62
C LEU A 155 12.52 -46.73 13.92
N ASN A 156 12.22 -46.82 12.62
CA ASN A 156 12.46 -48.05 11.85
C ASN A 156 13.94 -48.45 11.85
N ASP A 157 14.84 -47.51 11.55
CA ASP A 157 16.28 -47.76 11.49
C ASP A 157 16.85 -48.12 12.88
N ILE A 158 16.34 -47.51 13.95
CA ILE A 158 16.72 -47.87 15.33
C ILE A 158 16.27 -49.32 15.64
N LEU A 159 15.02 -49.67 15.36
CA LEU A 159 14.50 -51.02 15.61
C LEU A 159 15.20 -52.09 14.77
N TYR A 160 15.56 -51.75 13.53
CA TYR A 160 16.38 -52.58 12.65
C TYR A 160 17.78 -52.77 13.23
N SER A 161 18.43 -51.69 13.70
CA SER A 161 19.76 -51.76 14.32
C SER A 161 19.80 -52.59 15.61
N LEU A 162 18.69 -52.63 16.36
CA LEU A 162 18.52 -53.47 17.55
C LEU A 162 18.12 -54.92 17.22
N SER A 163 18.01 -55.28 15.94
CA SER A 163 17.57 -56.60 15.47
C SER A 163 16.16 -57.01 15.93
N TYR A 164 15.30 -56.05 16.33
CA TYR A 164 13.92 -56.33 16.70
C TYR A 164 13.00 -56.49 15.48
N ILE A 165 13.35 -55.84 14.37
CA ILE A 165 12.61 -55.89 13.11
C ILE A 165 13.60 -56.16 11.98
N ASN A 166 13.20 -56.98 11.00
CA ASN A 166 14.01 -57.25 9.81
C ASN A 166 13.53 -56.43 8.60
N THR A 167 13.71 -55.11 8.67
CA THR A 167 13.45 -54.15 7.57
C THR A 167 14.75 -53.75 6.86
N PHE A 168 14.87 -52.49 6.42
CA PHE A 168 16.06 -51.94 5.77
C PHE A 168 16.33 -50.53 6.30
N TYR A 169 17.55 -50.00 6.12
CA TYR A 169 17.87 -48.61 6.48
C TYR A 169 17.13 -47.63 5.56
N ALA A 170 16.07 -47.01 6.07
CA ALA A 170 15.18 -46.13 5.34
C ALA A 170 15.54 -44.64 5.46
N MET A 171 16.51 -44.28 6.30
CA MET A 171 16.94 -42.89 6.53
C MET A 171 17.21 -42.05 5.26
N PRO A 172 17.92 -42.56 4.21
CA PRO A 172 18.14 -41.77 3.00
C PRO A 172 16.84 -41.35 2.30
N ILE A 173 15.85 -42.24 2.29
CA ILE A 173 14.52 -41.96 1.72
C ILE A 173 13.81 -40.90 2.57
N ALA A 174 13.90 -41.01 3.90
CA ALA A 174 13.32 -40.04 4.82
C ALA A 174 13.88 -38.63 4.61
N ILE A 175 15.21 -38.51 4.50
CA ILE A 175 15.91 -37.24 4.27
C ILE A 175 15.50 -36.64 2.92
N PHE A 176 15.38 -37.46 1.87
CA PHE A 176 14.92 -37.00 0.56
C PHE A 176 13.49 -36.44 0.63
N ILE A 177 12.55 -37.20 1.19
CA ILE A 177 11.15 -36.77 1.37
C ILE A 177 11.10 -35.48 2.19
N TYR A 178 11.86 -35.43 3.29
CA TYR A 178 11.94 -34.26 4.15
C TYR A 178 12.43 -33.03 3.41
N VAL A 179 13.58 -33.09 2.75
CA VAL A 179 14.14 -31.96 1.99
C VAL A 179 13.19 -31.52 0.88
N PHE A 180 12.55 -32.45 0.18
CA PHE A 180 11.59 -32.15 -0.86
C PHE A 180 10.34 -31.42 -0.32
N VAL A 181 9.72 -31.95 0.74
CA VAL A 181 8.57 -31.34 1.40
C VAL A 181 8.92 -29.95 1.92
N GLN A 182 10.06 -29.78 2.60
CA GLN A 182 10.49 -28.48 3.12
C GLN A 182 10.85 -27.48 2.01
N ALA A 183 11.33 -27.95 0.84
CA ALA A 183 11.51 -27.08 -0.32
C ALA A 183 10.17 -26.51 -0.82
N ILE A 184 9.11 -27.34 -0.88
CA ILE A 184 7.76 -26.89 -1.25
C ILE A 184 7.20 -25.90 -0.20
N VAL A 185 7.38 -26.20 1.09
CA VAL A 185 6.98 -25.30 2.18
C VAL A 185 7.65 -23.93 2.04
N LEU A 186 8.95 -23.92 1.77
CA LEU A 186 9.71 -22.68 1.60
C LEU A 186 9.30 -21.93 0.33
N ALA A 187 9.04 -22.64 -0.78
CA ALA A 187 8.52 -22.04 -2.00
C ALA A 187 7.14 -21.38 -1.77
N LYS A 188 6.25 -22.05 -1.02
CA LYS A 188 4.92 -21.50 -0.68
C LYS A 188 5.02 -20.27 0.23
N LYS A 189 5.98 -20.26 1.18
CA LYS A 189 6.29 -19.08 2.00
C LYS A 189 6.61 -17.87 1.12
N TYR A 190 7.48 -18.05 0.12
CA TYR A 190 7.87 -16.98 -0.78
C TYR A 190 6.76 -16.56 -1.76
N ASN A 191 5.97 -17.50 -2.26
CA ASN A 191 4.86 -17.17 -3.13
C ASN A 191 3.80 -16.33 -2.40
N ASN A 192 3.46 -16.70 -1.16
CA ASN A 192 2.53 -15.92 -0.34
C ASN A 192 3.04 -14.50 -0.08
N ALA A 193 4.32 -14.36 0.26
CA ALA A 193 4.94 -13.05 0.46
C ALA A 193 5.02 -12.22 -0.84
N PHE A 194 5.23 -12.87 -1.99
CA PHE A 194 5.24 -12.21 -3.30
C PHE A 194 3.85 -11.70 -3.67
N LYS A 195 2.82 -12.52 -3.45
CA LYS A 195 1.43 -12.14 -3.70
C LYS A 195 0.99 -10.93 -2.87
N GLU A 196 1.37 -10.88 -1.60
CA GLU A 196 1.07 -9.73 -0.72
C GLU A 196 1.70 -8.43 -1.25
N VAL A 197 2.92 -8.50 -1.80
CA VAL A 197 3.59 -7.34 -2.43
C VAL A 197 2.87 -6.93 -3.71
N GLU A 198 2.44 -7.88 -4.55
CA GLU A 198 1.71 -7.60 -5.78
C GLU A 198 0.34 -6.98 -5.51
N ASP A 199 -0.42 -7.51 -4.55
CA ASP A 199 -1.71 -6.99 -4.13
C ASP A 199 -1.59 -5.54 -3.62
N LEU A 200 -0.61 -5.28 -2.74
CA LEU A 200 -0.34 -3.94 -2.20
C LEU A 200 0.12 -2.97 -3.29
N SER A 201 0.96 -3.41 -4.22
CA SER A 201 1.39 -2.60 -5.37
C SER A 201 0.20 -2.24 -6.26
N GLY A 202 -0.72 -3.17 -6.48
CA GLY A 202 -1.95 -2.94 -7.24
C GLY A 202 -2.87 -1.93 -6.55
N GLU A 203 -3.03 -2.03 -5.23
CA GLU A 203 -3.80 -1.07 -4.44
C GLU A 203 -3.18 0.33 -4.48
N LEU A 204 -1.87 0.44 -4.30
CA LEU A 204 -1.14 1.71 -4.38
C LEU A 204 -1.34 2.39 -5.74
N GLN A 205 -1.28 1.62 -6.84
CA GLN A 205 -1.53 2.15 -8.19
C GLN A 205 -2.96 2.67 -8.36
N ARG A 206 -3.96 1.98 -7.79
CA ARG A 206 -5.37 2.42 -7.85
C ARG A 206 -5.59 3.70 -7.05
N VAL A 207 -5.02 3.78 -5.85
CA VAL A 207 -5.09 4.98 -5.01
C VAL A 207 -4.41 6.16 -5.71
N ASN A 208 -3.24 5.96 -6.30
CA ASN A 208 -2.51 7.01 -7.01
C ASN A 208 -3.31 7.56 -8.20
N LYS A 209 -3.86 6.67 -9.06
CA LYS A 209 -4.75 7.09 -10.17
C LYS A 209 -5.99 7.87 -9.70
N ASN A 210 -6.61 7.44 -8.60
CA ASN A 210 -7.75 8.16 -8.04
C ASN A 210 -7.33 9.54 -7.52
N GLN A 211 -6.17 9.67 -6.90
CA GLN A 211 -5.63 10.95 -6.45
C GLN A 211 -5.33 11.88 -7.62
N GLU A 212 -4.72 11.36 -8.69
CA GLU A 212 -4.47 12.12 -9.94
C GLU A 212 -5.78 12.65 -10.51
N ALA A 213 -6.82 11.81 -10.62
CA ALA A 213 -8.13 12.23 -11.12
C ALA A 213 -8.80 13.30 -10.23
N ILE A 214 -8.67 13.18 -8.90
CA ILE A 214 -9.18 14.18 -7.95
C ILE A 214 -8.42 15.50 -8.11
N ILE A 215 -7.09 15.44 -8.26
CA ILE A 215 -6.25 16.63 -8.47
C ILE A 215 -6.62 17.31 -9.78
N GLU A 216 -6.79 16.55 -10.86
CA GLU A 216 -7.19 17.09 -12.17
C GLU A 216 -8.55 17.78 -12.08
N ASN A 217 -9.55 17.14 -11.46
CA ASN A 217 -10.87 17.74 -11.29
C ASN A 217 -10.83 19.01 -10.43
N ARG A 218 -10.11 19.00 -9.30
CA ARG A 218 -9.93 20.20 -8.47
C ARG A 218 -9.18 21.30 -9.21
N THR A 219 -8.20 20.95 -10.04
CA THR A 219 -7.45 21.93 -10.84
C THR A 219 -8.36 22.57 -11.89
N ALA A 220 -9.22 21.78 -12.55
CA ALA A 220 -10.21 22.29 -13.48
C ALA A 220 -11.24 23.20 -12.79
N GLU A 221 -11.75 22.81 -11.61
CA GLU A 221 -12.65 23.66 -10.81
C GLU A 221 -11.98 24.99 -10.43
N LEU A 222 -10.75 24.94 -9.91
CA LEU A 222 -9.99 26.14 -9.54
C LEU A 222 -9.72 27.05 -10.73
N GLN A 223 -9.40 26.50 -11.90
CA GLN A 223 -9.28 27.26 -13.14
C GLN A 223 -10.62 27.90 -13.53
N GLY A 224 -11.73 27.18 -13.37
CA GLY A 224 -13.07 27.71 -13.55
C GLY A 224 -13.34 28.92 -12.64
N TYR A 225 -13.07 28.81 -11.34
CA TYR A 225 -13.21 29.91 -10.39
C TYR A 225 -12.31 31.10 -10.71
N ASN A 226 -11.05 30.86 -11.09
CA ASN A 226 -10.14 31.91 -11.51
C ASN A 226 -10.65 32.65 -12.76
N ASN A 227 -11.14 31.94 -13.76
CA ASN A 227 -11.70 32.55 -14.97
C ASN A 227 -12.92 33.43 -14.66
N ILE A 228 -13.81 32.98 -13.76
CA ILE A 228 -14.95 33.76 -13.29
C ILE A 228 -14.46 35.02 -12.57
N LYS A 229 -13.51 34.86 -11.65
CA LYS A 229 -12.89 35.97 -10.91
C LYS A 229 -12.30 37.01 -11.86
N ASP A 230 -11.48 36.60 -12.83
CA ASP A 230 -10.84 37.51 -13.79
C ASP A 230 -11.87 38.25 -14.65
N LYS A 231 -12.94 37.55 -15.06
CA LYS A 231 -14.04 38.17 -15.81
C LYS A 231 -14.79 39.20 -14.98
N ILE A 232 -15.07 38.91 -13.70
CA ILE A 232 -15.68 39.87 -12.77
C ILE A 232 -14.79 41.11 -12.68
N PHE A 233 -13.50 40.95 -12.31
CA PHE A 233 -12.56 42.07 -12.16
C PHE A 233 -12.41 42.92 -13.43
N SER A 234 -12.43 42.30 -14.61
CA SER A 234 -12.39 43.03 -15.88
C SER A 234 -13.62 43.91 -16.09
N ILE A 235 -14.83 43.39 -15.79
CA ILE A 235 -16.08 44.16 -15.88
C ILE A 235 -16.07 45.29 -14.83
N ILE A 236 -15.64 45.00 -13.59
CA ILE A 236 -15.55 46.00 -12.50
C ILE A 236 -14.66 47.15 -12.95
N SER A 237 -13.47 46.81 -13.44
CA SER A 237 -12.46 47.79 -13.82
C SER A 237 -12.91 48.68 -15.00
N HIS A 238 -13.61 48.10 -15.98
CA HIS A 238 -14.13 48.84 -17.13
C HIS A 238 -15.16 49.89 -16.69
N ASP A 239 -16.18 49.47 -15.94
CA ASP A 239 -17.29 50.34 -15.56
C ASP A 239 -16.86 51.40 -14.54
N LEU A 240 -15.97 51.04 -13.61
CA LEU A 240 -15.38 51.97 -12.66
C LEU A 240 -14.51 53.01 -13.35
N ARG A 241 -13.70 52.62 -14.36
CA ARG A 241 -12.88 53.55 -15.16
C ARG A 241 -13.74 54.53 -15.95
N ALA A 242 -14.85 54.07 -16.54
CA ALA A 242 -15.79 54.94 -17.24
C ALA A 242 -16.44 55.97 -16.30
N ALA A 243 -16.85 55.54 -15.10
CA ALA A 243 -17.46 56.40 -14.11
C ALA A 243 -16.46 57.43 -13.53
N ILE A 244 -15.21 57.03 -13.27
CA ILE A 244 -14.13 57.93 -12.84
C ILE A 244 -13.74 58.92 -13.94
N ALA A 245 -13.67 58.50 -15.21
CA ALA A 245 -13.37 59.39 -16.32
C ALA A 245 -14.45 60.48 -16.47
N SER A 246 -15.72 60.10 -16.32
CA SER A 246 -16.85 61.05 -16.30
C SER A 246 -16.75 62.04 -15.13
N LEU A 247 -16.41 61.55 -13.93
CA LEU A 247 -16.21 62.42 -12.76
C LEU A 247 -15.04 63.39 -12.98
N SER A 248 -13.92 62.89 -13.50
CA SER A 248 -12.71 63.68 -13.80
C SER A 248 -12.98 64.75 -14.84
N SER A 249 -13.77 64.45 -15.88
CA SER A 249 -14.16 65.43 -16.89
C SER A 249 -15.02 66.57 -16.33
N VAL A 250 -15.94 66.27 -15.40
CA VAL A 250 -16.73 67.34 -14.75
C VAL A 250 -15.86 68.15 -13.78
N LEU A 251 -14.93 67.51 -13.09
CA LEU A 251 -13.97 68.18 -12.20
C LEU A 251 -13.01 69.09 -12.98
N SER A 252 -12.46 68.65 -14.11
CA SER A 252 -11.58 69.49 -14.96
C SER A 252 -12.32 70.70 -15.52
N LEU A 253 -13.58 70.54 -15.93
CA LEU A 253 -14.44 71.66 -16.35
C LEU A 253 -14.76 72.65 -15.22
N ALA A 254 -14.70 72.20 -13.97
CA ALA A 254 -14.86 73.04 -12.80
C ALA A 254 -13.53 73.72 -12.38
N GLU A 255 -12.39 73.11 -12.69
CA GLU A 255 -11.04 73.63 -12.41
C GLU A 255 -10.62 74.72 -13.41
N ASP A 256 -10.99 74.60 -14.70
CA ASP A 256 -10.73 75.60 -15.76
C ASP A 256 -11.64 76.85 -15.69
N ALA A 257 -12.42 77.01 -14.62
CA ALA A 257 -13.46 78.04 -14.50
C ALA A 257 -12.96 79.31 -13.78
N ASP A 258 -12.09 80.09 -14.44
CA ASP A 258 -11.47 81.28 -13.83
C ASP A 258 -12.39 82.54 -13.73
N ASP A 259 -13.66 82.49 -14.19
CA ASP A 259 -14.59 83.63 -14.03
C ASP A 259 -16.06 83.25 -14.30
N LYS A 260 -16.75 82.59 -13.36
CA LYS A 260 -18.11 82.05 -13.61
C LYS A 260 -19.17 82.30 -12.54
N THR A 261 -20.41 82.43 -13.03
CA THR A 261 -21.63 82.75 -12.27
C THR A 261 -22.02 81.61 -11.33
N VAL A 262 -22.58 81.90 -10.14
CA VAL A 262 -23.11 80.90 -9.18
C VAL A 262 -24.01 79.83 -9.83
N LEU A 263 -24.71 80.19 -10.92
CA LEU A 263 -25.56 79.29 -11.69
C LEU A 263 -24.79 78.18 -12.43
N GLU A 264 -23.62 78.50 -12.99
CA GLU A 264 -22.75 77.53 -13.69
C GLU A 264 -22.06 76.60 -12.69
N LEU A 265 -21.61 77.14 -11.55
CA LEU A 265 -21.05 76.37 -10.44
C LEU A 265 -22.06 75.32 -9.92
N ARG A 266 -23.32 75.72 -9.77
CA ARG A 266 -24.42 74.83 -9.39
C ARG A 266 -24.69 73.75 -10.44
N GLY A 267 -24.48 74.07 -11.72
CA GLY A 267 -24.54 73.11 -12.83
C GLY A 267 -23.47 72.02 -12.71
N TYR A 268 -22.22 72.39 -12.43
CA TYR A 268 -21.12 71.44 -12.22
C TYR A 268 -21.35 70.53 -11.02
N PHE A 269 -21.73 71.08 -9.85
CA PHE A 269 -22.06 70.26 -8.66
C PHE A 269 -23.23 69.30 -8.90
N LYS A 270 -24.23 69.71 -9.68
CA LYS A 270 -25.33 68.83 -10.09
C LYS A 270 -24.86 67.70 -11.01
N GLY A 271 -23.89 67.98 -11.89
CA GLY A 271 -23.22 66.98 -12.72
C GLY A 271 -22.41 65.97 -11.90
N ILE A 272 -21.60 66.45 -10.94
CA ILE A 272 -20.82 65.61 -10.02
C ILE A 272 -21.75 64.70 -9.22
N LYS A 273 -22.82 65.26 -8.61
CA LYS A 273 -23.79 64.48 -7.84
C LYS A 273 -24.42 63.37 -8.68
N ARG A 274 -24.85 63.69 -9.91
CA ARG A 274 -25.42 62.70 -10.83
C ARG A 274 -24.42 61.60 -11.19
N ASN A 275 -23.15 61.94 -11.38
CA ASN A 275 -22.10 60.95 -11.64
C ASN A 275 -21.82 60.06 -10.43
N VAL A 276 -21.79 60.61 -9.21
CA VAL A 276 -21.65 59.83 -7.98
C VAL A 276 -22.85 58.90 -7.77
N ASP A 277 -24.07 59.37 -8.00
CA ASP A 277 -25.29 58.56 -7.91
C ASP A 277 -25.25 57.40 -8.92
N ASN A 278 -24.81 57.65 -10.16
CA ASN A 278 -24.62 56.61 -11.16
C ASN A 278 -23.54 55.59 -10.76
N LEU A 279 -22.43 56.05 -10.16
CA LEU A 279 -21.33 55.19 -9.73
C LEU A 279 -21.76 54.26 -8.58
N ASN A 280 -22.55 54.78 -7.63
CA ASN A 280 -23.16 53.99 -6.57
C ASN A 280 -24.13 52.92 -7.14
N LEU A 281 -24.99 53.29 -8.10
CA LEU A 281 -25.88 52.32 -8.76
C LEU A 281 -25.12 51.21 -9.48
N THR A 282 -24.01 51.55 -10.15
CA THR A 282 -23.14 50.55 -10.79
C THR A 282 -22.51 49.61 -9.76
N ILE A 283 -22.00 50.13 -8.64
CA ILE A 283 -21.44 49.31 -7.56
C ILE A 283 -22.50 48.39 -6.97
N ASP A 284 -23.71 48.89 -6.70
CA ASP A 284 -24.81 48.08 -6.15
C ASP A 284 -25.23 46.95 -7.11
N ASN A 285 -25.43 47.28 -8.39
CA ASN A 285 -25.76 46.28 -9.42
C ASN A 285 -24.68 45.21 -9.55
N MET A 286 -23.41 45.62 -9.44
CA MET A 286 -22.26 44.75 -9.50
C MET A 286 -22.13 43.85 -8.25
N LEU A 287 -22.43 44.37 -7.06
CA LEU A 287 -22.45 43.58 -5.82
C LEU A 287 -23.53 42.50 -5.87
N VAL A 288 -24.73 42.86 -6.34
CA VAL A 288 -25.83 41.91 -6.55
C VAL A 288 -25.43 40.84 -7.58
N TRP A 289 -24.83 41.25 -8.69
CA TRP A 289 -24.37 40.32 -9.72
C TRP A 289 -23.25 39.39 -9.22
N SER A 290 -22.22 39.91 -8.54
CA SER A 290 -21.14 39.12 -7.96
C SER A 290 -21.65 38.12 -6.91
N GLN A 291 -22.58 38.53 -6.04
CA GLN A 291 -23.21 37.62 -5.08
C GLN A 291 -24.01 36.52 -5.79
N SER A 292 -24.71 36.84 -6.87
CA SER A 292 -25.46 35.86 -7.66
C SER A 292 -24.57 34.81 -8.34
N GLN A 293 -23.32 35.17 -8.70
CA GLN A 293 -22.36 34.22 -9.27
C GLN A 293 -21.69 33.34 -8.21
N ILE A 294 -21.45 33.87 -7.00
CA ILE A 294 -20.81 33.13 -5.89
C ILE A 294 -21.79 32.17 -5.21
N ASN A 295 -22.99 32.63 -4.89
CA ASN A 295 -23.97 31.85 -4.11
C ASN A 295 -25.02 31.16 -4.99
N GLY A 296 -24.95 31.35 -6.31
CA GLY A 296 -26.03 31.02 -7.22
C GLY A 296 -27.23 31.96 -7.06
N ILE A 297 -28.12 31.97 -8.05
CA ILE A 297 -29.37 32.75 -7.98
C ILE A 297 -30.35 31.98 -7.09
N GLN A 298 -30.54 32.44 -5.85
CA GLN A 298 -31.62 31.93 -4.99
C GLN A 298 -32.95 32.55 -5.41
N THR A 299 -33.74 31.81 -6.18
CA THR A 299 -35.09 32.22 -6.54
C THR A 299 -36.10 31.78 -5.48
N LYS A 300 -37.08 32.63 -5.17
CA LYS A 300 -38.27 32.27 -4.39
C LYS A 300 -39.46 32.19 -5.34
N PRO A 301 -39.93 30.99 -5.72
CA PRO A 301 -41.04 30.86 -6.65
C PRO A 301 -42.34 31.37 -6.03
N GLU A 302 -42.96 32.37 -6.65
CA GLU A 302 -44.25 32.91 -6.23
C GLU A 302 -45.17 33.12 -7.45
N THR A 303 -46.47 33.22 -7.18
CA THR A 303 -47.45 33.52 -8.23
C THR A 303 -47.61 35.03 -8.30
N ILE A 304 -47.19 35.61 -9.42
CA ILE A 304 -47.24 37.06 -9.63
C ILE A 304 -48.40 37.43 -10.56
N ASN A 305 -49.05 38.55 -10.27
CA ASN A 305 -50.02 39.17 -11.18
C ASN A 305 -49.25 40.01 -12.21
N LEU A 306 -49.30 39.59 -13.48
CA LEU A 306 -48.50 40.24 -14.52
C LEU A 306 -48.93 41.68 -14.79
N ASN A 307 -50.22 41.97 -14.66
CA ASN A 307 -50.73 43.31 -14.91
C ASN A 307 -50.16 44.30 -13.88
N GLU A 308 -50.11 43.91 -12.61
CA GLU A 308 -49.57 44.76 -11.54
C GLU A 308 -48.07 45.02 -11.71
N GLU A 309 -47.26 44.01 -12.05
CA GLU A 309 -45.82 44.18 -12.21
C GLU A 309 -45.45 44.95 -13.49
N ILE A 310 -46.24 44.79 -14.56
CA ILE A 310 -46.05 45.56 -15.79
C ILE A 310 -46.49 47.01 -15.59
N ASP A 311 -47.58 47.26 -14.88
CA ASP A 311 -48.01 48.62 -14.53
C ASP A 311 -46.99 49.30 -13.61
N ARG A 312 -46.40 48.56 -12.66
CA ARG A 312 -45.26 49.03 -11.85
C ARG A 312 -44.08 49.44 -12.71
N SER A 313 -43.69 48.58 -13.65
CA SER A 313 -42.56 48.81 -14.55
C SER A 313 -42.81 50.01 -15.46
N ILE A 314 -44.01 50.15 -16.03
CA ILE A 314 -44.38 51.30 -16.87
C ILE A 314 -44.40 52.58 -16.06
N SER A 315 -44.95 52.54 -14.84
CA SER A 315 -44.97 53.69 -13.93
C SER A 315 -43.56 54.17 -13.61
N LEU A 316 -42.62 53.24 -13.38
CA LEU A 316 -41.21 53.55 -13.11
C LEU A 316 -40.54 54.29 -14.28
N TYR A 317 -40.87 53.95 -15.53
CA TYR A 317 -40.30 54.58 -16.73
C TYR A 317 -41.13 55.72 -17.32
N SER A 318 -42.31 56.01 -16.76
CA SER A 318 -43.26 57.00 -17.27
C SER A 318 -42.64 58.40 -17.45
N LEU A 319 -41.86 58.85 -16.47
CA LEU A 319 -41.20 60.15 -16.49
C LEU A 319 -40.16 60.25 -17.62
N VAL A 320 -39.40 59.19 -17.84
CA VAL A 320 -38.36 59.12 -18.89
C VAL A 320 -39.01 59.01 -20.27
N ALA A 321 -40.10 58.25 -20.38
CA ALA A 321 -40.89 58.13 -21.61
C ALA A 321 -41.48 59.48 -22.01
N LEU A 322 -42.02 60.25 -21.06
CA LEU A 322 -42.50 61.63 -21.27
C LEU A 322 -41.38 62.57 -21.74
N GLN A 323 -40.21 62.51 -21.11
CA GLN A 323 -39.05 63.33 -21.52
C GLN A 323 -38.58 63.01 -22.95
N LYS A 324 -38.68 61.74 -23.36
CA LYS A 324 -38.31 61.28 -24.70
C LYS A 324 -39.47 61.29 -25.71
N LYS A 325 -40.66 61.78 -25.32
CA LYS A 325 -41.90 61.78 -26.13
C LYS A 325 -42.29 60.39 -26.67
N LEU A 326 -42.10 59.35 -25.87
CA LEU A 326 -42.44 57.97 -26.21
C LEU A 326 -43.82 57.61 -25.65
N HIS A 327 -44.62 56.88 -26.43
CA HIS A 327 -45.91 56.34 -26.01
C HIS A 327 -45.77 54.86 -25.59
N SER A 328 -46.09 54.54 -24.34
CA SER A 328 -46.19 53.16 -23.87
C SER A 328 -47.59 52.61 -24.10
N CYS A 329 -47.71 51.46 -24.74
CA CYS A 329 -49.00 50.80 -24.98
C CYS A 329 -48.91 49.35 -24.50
N THR A 330 -49.77 48.96 -23.56
CA THR A 330 -49.80 47.60 -22.99
C THR A 330 -51.06 46.90 -23.46
N ARG A 331 -50.92 45.69 -24.02
CA ARG A 331 -52.07 44.83 -24.38
C ARG A 331 -51.86 43.46 -23.75
N LEU A 332 -52.55 43.21 -22.64
CA LEU A 332 -52.50 41.93 -21.93
C LEU A 332 -53.92 41.49 -21.52
N PRO A 333 -54.22 40.19 -21.56
CA PRO A 333 -55.46 39.64 -21.00
C PRO A 333 -55.50 39.84 -19.48
N SER A 334 -56.64 40.30 -18.95
CA SER A 334 -56.82 40.68 -17.53
C SER A 334 -56.64 39.55 -16.50
N HIS A 335 -56.47 38.31 -16.94
CA HIS A 335 -56.47 37.09 -16.12
C HIS A 335 -55.15 36.28 -16.25
N LEU A 336 -54.13 36.82 -16.90
CA LEU A 336 -52.85 36.12 -17.08
C LEU A 336 -52.06 36.09 -15.76
N ARG A 337 -51.85 34.90 -15.20
CA ARG A 337 -50.97 34.68 -14.03
C ARG A 337 -49.75 33.87 -14.46
N LEU A 338 -48.55 34.35 -14.14
CA LEU A 338 -47.32 33.59 -14.34
C LEU A 338 -46.96 32.86 -13.05
N ARG A 339 -46.77 31.54 -13.18
CA ARG A 339 -46.23 30.70 -12.11
C ARG A 339 -44.77 30.43 -12.44
N LEU A 340 -43.87 30.99 -11.65
CA LEU A 340 -42.45 30.67 -11.74
C LEU A 340 -42.24 29.26 -11.16
N ILE A 341 -41.59 28.39 -11.92
CA ILE A 341 -41.25 27.03 -11.49
C ILE A 341 -39.73 26.93 -11.52
N GLN A 342 -39.13 26.67 -10.36
CA GLN A 342 -37.69 26.43 -10.27
C GLN A 342 -37.41 24.99 -10.71
N ARG A 343 -36.58 24.83 -11.75
CA ARG A 343 -36.05 23.52 -12.12
C ARG A 343 -34.83 23.28 -11.23
N ILE A 344 -34.91 22.27 -10.36
CA ILE A 344 -33.81 21.80 -9.51
C ILE A 344 -32.71 21.23 -10.40
#